data_AF-A0AAV8C2D2-F1
#
_entry.id   AF-A0AAV8C2D2-F1
#
_cell.length_a   1.000
_cell.length_b   1.000
_cell.length_c   1.000
_cell.angle_alpha   90.00
_cell.angle_beta   90.00
_cell.angle_gamma   90.00
#
_symmetry.space_group_name_H-M   'P 1'
#
loop_
_entity.id
_entity.type
_entity.pdbx_description
1 polymer ?
#
loop_
_entity_poly.entity_id
_entity_poly.type
_entity_poly.pdbx_seq_one_letter_code
_entity_poly.pdbx_strand_id
1 'polypeptide(L)'
;MVADEILSDIKHLGSGSQQIEFDEKNLRRRIYDAFNVLDSIGVIARDKKEVWWLGFPHAKSEYVQRLQKHRKELLSRIQKKVNFLQEIEDQYLDLRNLALRNQKSGLTGVSSGVALPFLLIKTSPMATVEVDISDDSRLVHFEFNGTPFTMHDDASVLKAMRFKAEGRTEKVNQIILDGSHSGPPLMNEAT
;
A
#
# COMPACT_ATOMS: atom_id res chain seq x y z
N MET A 1 56.01 -18.08 5.56
CA MET A 1 55.33 -19.07 6.42
C MET A 1 54.05 -19.54 5.76
N VAL A 2 52.96 -18.78 5.74
CA VAL A 2 51.71 -19.23 5.06
C VAL A 2 51.91 -19.50 3.56
N ALA A 3 52.64 -18.64 2.85
CA ALA A 3 52.96 -18.88 1.44
C ALA A 3 53.88 -20.10 1.23
N ASP A 4 54.79 -20.37 2.17
CA ASP A 4 55.73 -21.49 2.05
C ASP A 4 55.06 -22.83 2.35
N GLU A 5 54.09 -22.84 3.27
CA GLU A 5 53.24 -23.99 3.59
C GLU A 5 52.29 -24.33 2.43
N ILE A 6 51.65 -23.32 1.83
CA ILE A 6 50.82 -23.51 0.62
C ILE A 6 51.67 -24.00 -0.56
N LEU A 7 52.89 -23.47 -0.71
CA LEU A 7 53.85 -23.94 -1.72
C LEU A 7 54.23 -25.40 -1.48
N SER A 8 54.49 -25.81 -0.23
CA SER A 8 54.81 -27.21 0.08
C SER A 8 53.65 -28.15 -0.21
N ASP A 9 52.42 -27.73 0.08
CA ASP A 9 51.22 -28.52 -0.18
C ASP A 9 51.00 -28.69 -1.69
N ILE A 10 51.16 -27.62 -2.48
CA ILE A 10 51.03 -27.67 -3.94
C ILE A 10 52.12 -28.56 -4.57
N LYS A 11 53.36 -28.51 -4.05
CA LYS A 11 54.45 -29.39 -4.48
C LYS A 11 54.16 -30.87 -4.19
N HIS A 12 53.43 -31.18 -3.12
CA HIS A 12 53.05 -32.55 -2.76
C HIS A 12 51.91 -33.09 -3.67
N LEU A 13 51.10 -32.23 -4.28
CA LEU A 13 50.09 -32.61 -5.28
C LEU A 13 50.67 -32.76 -6.72
N GLY A 14 51.76 -32.07 -7.04
CA GLY A 14 52.40 -32.10 -8.37
C GLY A 14 53.62 -33.00 -8.41
N SER A 15 53.45 -34.28 -8.76
CA SER A 15 54.58 -35.19 -9.02
C SER A 15 55.30 -34.81 -10.33
N GLY A 16 56.41 -34.07 -10.26
CA GLY A 16 57.21 -33.73 -11.45
C GLY A 16 58.40 -32.82 -11.16
N SER A 17 59.50 -33.41 -10.72
CA SER A 17 60.78 -32.74 -10.43
C SER A 17 61.46 -32.23 -11.70
N GLN A 18 61.15 -30.97 -12.09
CA GLN A 18 62.07 -30.00 -12.72
C GLN A 18 61.37 -28.69 -13.14
N GLN A 19 60.04 -28.66 -13.31
CA GLN A 19 59.29 -27.42 -13.63
C GLN A 19 58.97 -26.56 -12.40
N ILE A 20 58.97 -27.17 -11.21
CA ILE A 20 58.48 -26.59 -9.95
C ILE A 20 59.32 -25.39 -9.46
N GLU A 21 60.62 -25.33 -9.76
CA GLU A 21 61.49 -24.27 -9.24
C GLU A 21 61.24 -22.91 -9.93
N PHE A 22 60.91 -22.94 -11.23
CA PHE A 22 60.52 -21.76 -11.99
C PHE A 22 59.10 -21.30 -11.60
N ASP A 23 58.22 -22.25 -11.29
CA ASP A 23 56.86 -21.99 -10.83
C ASP A 23 56.83 -21.43 -9.41
N GLU A 24 57.78 -21.75 -8.54
CA GLU A 24 57.76 -21.30 -7.15
C GLU A 24 57.73 -19.77 -7.03
N LYS A 25 58.59 -19.08 -7.79
CA LYS A 25 58.67 -17.62 -7.77
C LYS A 25 57.40 -16.98 -8.34
N ASN A 26 56.84 -17.56 -9.39
CA ASN A 26 55.61 -17.08 -10.02
C ASN A 26 54.41 -17.32 -9.10
N LEU A 27 54.30 -18.52 -8.52
CA LEU A 27 53.27 -18.92 -7.59
C LEU A 27 53.31 -18.07 -6.33
N ARG A 28 54.49 -17.81 -5.78
CA ARG A 28 54.67 -16.90 -4.64
C ARG A 28 54.16 -15.49 -4.97
N ARG A 29 54.51 -14.95 -6.14
CA ARG A 29 54.01 -13.65 -6.64
C ARG A 29 52.48 -13.66 -6.69
N ARG A 30 51.87 -14.70 -7.28
CA ARG A 30 50.41 -14.85 -7.44
C ARG A 30 49.67 -15.01 -6.12
N ILE A 31 50.24 -15.74 -5.17
CA ILE A 31 49.68 -15.89 -3.82
C ILE A 31 49.63 -14.53 -3.12
N TYR A 32 50.68 -13.72 -3.23
CA TYR A 32 50.65 -12.36 -2.68
C TYR A 32 49.65 -11.46 -3.41
N ASP A 33 49.54 -11.56 -4.74
CA ASP A 33 48.54 -10.79 -5.49
C ASP A 33 47.12 -11.18 -5.05
N ALA A 34 46.83 -12.47 -4.90
CA ALA A 34 45.55 -12.97 -4.42
C ALA A 34 45.25 -12.48 -2.99
N PHE A 35 46.19 -12.60 -2.06
CA PHE A 35 46.00 -12.11 -0.70
C PHE A 35 45.82 -10.59 -0.64
N ASN A 36 46.60 -9.82 -1.40
CA ASN A 36 46.50 -8.35 -1.40
C ASN A 36 45.15 -7.89 -1.96
N VAL A 37 44.63 -8.60 -2.97
CA VAL A 37 43.27 -8.36 -3.48
C VAL A 37 42.24 -8.69 -2.41
N LEU A 38 42.32 -9.87 -1.77
CA LEU A 38 41.39 -10.30 -0.73
C LEU A 38 41.37 -9.36 0.50
N ASP A 39 42.54 -8.82 0.87
CA ASP A 39 42.69 -7.83 1.95
C ASP A 39 42.10 -6.47 1.53
N SER A 40 42.39 -6.01 0.31
CA SER A 40 41.86 -4.75 -0.24
C SER A 40 40.33 -4.75 -0.37
N ILE A 41 39.72 -5.90 -0.64
CA ILE A 41 38.24 -6.05 -0.68
C ILE A 41 37.62 -6.37 0.69
N GLY A 42 38.43 -6.44 1.75
CA GLY A 42 37.99 -6.66 3.14
C GLY A 42 37.44 -8.05 3.42
N VAL A 43 37.82 -9.06 2.64
CA VAL A 43 37.42 -10.47 2.86
C VAL A 43 38.28 -11.15 3.92
N ILE A 44 39.52 -10.71 4.06
CA ILE A 44 40.47 -11.16 5.08
C ILE A 44 41.04 -9.96 5.82
N ALA A 45 41.53 -10.18 7.04
CA ALA A 45 42.44 -9.27 7.73
C ALA A 45 43.79 -9.95 7.93
N ARG A 46 44.86 -9.20 7.73
CA ARG A 46 46.23 -9.66 7.96
C ARG A 46 46.90 -8.85 9.06
N ASP A 47 47.44 -9.54 10.07
CA ASP A 47 48.43 -8.96 10.97
C ASP A 47 49.69 -9.81 10.95
N LYS A 48 50.78 -9.24 10.42
CA LYS A 48 52.09 -9.89 10.26
C LYS A 48 52.01 -11.30 9.67
N LYS A 49 51.96 -12.33 10.50
CA LYS A 49 51.95 -13.75 10.11
C LYS A 49 50.58 -14.42 10.23
N GLU A 50 49.59 -13.73 10.78
CA GLU A 50 48.23 -14.25 10.97
C GLU A 50 47.29 -13.68 9.91
N VAL A 51 46.41 -14.54 9.40
CA VAL A 51 45.38 -14.19 8.42
C VAL A 51 44.04 -14.65 8.97
N TRP A 52 43.11 -13.71 9.11
CA TRP A 52 41.77 -13.93 9.63
C TRP A 52 40.76 -13.85 8.50
N TRP A 53 39.82 -14.79 8.42
CA TRP A 53 38.72 -14.75 7.46
C TRP A 53 37.58 -13.87 8.00
N LEU A 54 37.32 -12.74 7.33
CA LEU A 54 36.25 -11.80 7.68
C LEU A 54 34.96 -12.07 6.87
N GLY A 55 35.09 -12.67 5.67
CA GLY A 55 34.00 -12.93 4.74
C GLY A 55 33.66 -11.71 3.85
N PHE A 56 32.80 -11.87 2.84
CA PHE A 56 32.52 -10.80 1.86
C PHE A 56 31.68 -9.64 2.44
N PRO A 57 32.24 -8.42 2.59
CA PRO A 57 31.53 -7.31 3.23
C PRO A 57 30.37 -6.77 2.38
N HIS A 58 30.51 -6.75 1.05
CA HIS A 58 29.50 -6.17 0.14
C HIS A 58 28.34 -7.14 -0.17
N ALA A 59 28.59 -8.46 -0.24
CA ALA A 59 27.56 -9.44 -0.54
C ALA A 59 26.44 -9.47 0.50
N LYS A 60 26.79 -9.31 1.79
CA LYS A 60 25.80 -9.22 2.88
C LYS A 60 25.01 -7.92 2.81
N SER A 61 25.67 -6.79 2.55
CA SER A 61 25.01 -5.47 2.47
C SER A 61 24.01 -5.39 1.32
N GLU A 62 24.41 -5.77 0.10
CA GLU A 62 23.51 -5.75 -1.07
C GLU A 62 22.36 -6.75 -0.92
N TYR A 63 22.61 -7.93 -0.35
CA TYR A 63 21.56 -8.90 -0.07
C TYR A 63 20.54 -8.37 0.93
N VAL A 64 21.00 -7.75 2.03
CA VAL A 64 20.14 -7.11 3.02
C VAL A 64 19.34 -5.96 2.40
N GLN A 65 19.96 -5.12 1.57
CA GLN A 65 19.26 -4.03 0.86
C GLN A 65 18.17 -4.56 -0.08
N ARG A 66 18.45 -5.62 -0.85
CA ARG A 66 17.45 -6.28 -1.70
C ARG A 66 16.30 -6.85 -0.89
N LEU A 67 16.58 -7.51 0.22
CA LEU A 67 15.55 -8.02 1.14
C LEU A 67 14.71 -6.89 1.74
N GLN A 68 15.33 -5.79 2.15
CA GLN A 68 14.62 -4.62 2.67
C GLN A 68 13.70 -4.00 1.60
N LYS A 69 14.18 -3.89 0.35
CA LYS A 69 13.37 -3.42 -0.78
C LYS A 69 12.17 -4.35 -1.02
N HIS A 70 12.39 -5.65 -1.09
CA HIS A 70 11.31 -6.63 -1.25
C HIS A 70 10.31 -6.58 -0.10
N ARG A 71 10.79 -6.45 1.15
CA ARG A 71 9.92 -6.26 2.32
C ARG A 71 9.04 -5.02 2.17
N LYS A 72 9.61 -3.89 1.75
CA LYS A 72 8.86 -2.65 1.54
C LYS A 72 7.80 -2.80 0.45
N GLU A 73 8.14 -3.45 -0.66
CA GLU A 73 7.20 -3.73 -1.75
C GLU A 73 6.06 -4.66 -1.30
N LEU A 74 6.37 -5.72 -0.56
CA LEU A 74 5.37 -6.62 0.01
C LEU A 74 4.44 -5.90 0.98
N LEU A 75 4.97 -5.06 1.88
CA LEU A 75 4.16 -4.26 2.80
C LEU A 75 3.24 -3.28 2.05
N SER A 76 3.73 -2.64 0.99
CA SER A 76 2.89 -1.77 0.15
C SER A 76 1.77 -2.56 -0.53
N ARG A 77 2.05 -3.77 -1.03
CA ARG A 77 1.04 -4.66 -1.62
C ARG A 77 0.00 -5.11 -0.60
N ILE A 78 0.44 -5.46 0.61
CA ILE A 78 -0.47 -5.82 1.70
C ILE A 78 -1.38 -4.63 2.03
N GLN A 79 -0.83 -3.43 2.19
CA GLN A 79 -1.63 -2.24 2.49
C GLN A 79 -2.66 -1.94 1.41
N LYS A 80 -2.28 -2.06 0.12
CA LYS A 80 -3.23 -1.90 -1.00
C LYS A 80 -4.37 -2.91 -0.93
N LYS A 81 -4.07 -4.18 -0.61
CA LYS A 81 -5.09 -5.23 -0.45
C LYS A 81 -6.00 -4.96 0.75
N VAL A 82 -5.45 -4.51 1.87
CA VAL A 82 -6.23 -4.14 3.06
C VAL A 82 -7.20 -3.00 2.74
N ASN A 83 -6.72 -1.93 2.10
CA ASN A 83 -7.57 -0.80 1.72
C ASN A 83 -8.68 -1.22 0.73
N PHE A 84 -8.34 -2.05 -0.26
CA PHE A 84 -9.32 -2.56 -1.23
C PHE A 84 -10.37 -3.47 -0.60
N LEU A 85 -9.96 -4.35 0.34
CA LEU A 85 -10.91 -5.19 1.08
C LEU A 85 -11.86 -4.34 1.93
N GLN A 86 -11.33 -3.32 2.60
CA GLN A 86 -12.15 -2.38 3.38
C GLN A 86 -13.19 -1.67 2.48
N GLU A 87 -12.78 -1.23 1.30
CA GLU A 87 -13.66 -0.57 0.34
C GLU A 87 -14.79 -1.51 -0.15
N ILE A 88 -14.46 -2.76 -0.45
CA ILE A 88 -15.46 -3.78 -0.83
C ILE A 88 -16.42 -4.08 0.34
N GLU A 89 -15.89 -4.20 1.55
CA GLU A 89 -16.71 -4.45 2.74
C GLU A 89 -17.69 -3.30 2.98
N ASP A 90 -17.23 -2.06 2.89
CA ASP A 90 -18.09 -0.87 3.00
C ASP A 90 -19.18 -0.87 1.93
N GLN A 91 -18.85 -1.15 0.66
CA GLN A 91 -19.83 -1.26 -0.43
C GLN A 91 -20.88 -2.36 -0.16
N TYR A 92 -20.44 -3.52 0.34
CA TYR A 92 -21.35 -4.61 0.69
C TYR A 92 -22.30 -4.23 1.83
N LEU A 93 -21.79 -3.59 2.87
CA LEU A 93 -22.59 -3.10 3.99
C LEU A 93 -23.61 -2.06 3.54
N ASP A 94 -23.20 -1.12 2.68
CA ASP A 94 -24.07 -0.08 2.15
C ASP A 94 -25.21 -0.66 1.31
N LEU A 95 -24.91 -1.62 0.42
CA LEU A 95 -25.93 -2.31 -0.38
C LEU A 95 -26.89 -3.12 0.49
N ARG A 96 -26.37 -3.85 1.47
CA ARG A 96 -27.19 -4.62 2.42
C ARG A 96 -28.10 -3.70 3.22
N ASN A 97 -27.58 -2.58 3.71
CA ASN A 97 -28.35 -1.60 4.47
C ASN A 97 -29.45 -0.96 3.60
N LEU A 98 -29.15 -0.63 2.34
CA LEU A 98 -30.14 -0.14 1.39
C LEU A 98 -31.26 -1.17 1.16
N ALA A 99 -30.91 -2.43 0.90
CA ALA A 99 -31.88 -3.50 0.68
C ALA A 99 -32.80 -3.70 1.88
N LEU A 100 -32.23 -3.75 3.09
CA LEU A 100 -32.99 -3.87 4.33
C LEU A 100 -33.91 -2.66 4.57
N ARG A 101 -33.44 -1.45 4.29
CA ARG A 101 -34.25 -0.23 4.38
C ARG A 101 -35.42 -0.27 3.40
N ASN A 102 -35.16 -0.63 2.15
CA ASN A 102 -36.20 -0.70 1.11
C ASN A 102 -37.26 -1.76 1.44
N GLN A 103 -36.86 -2.91 2.00
CA GLN A 103 -37.77 -3.94 2.48
C GLN A 103 -38.68 -3.43 3.61
N LYS A 104 -38.12 -2.73 4.60
CA LYS A 104 -38.89 -2.16 5.72
C LYS A 104 -39.87 -1.07 5.28
N SER A 105 -39.48 -0.26 4.29
CA SER A 105 -40.32 0.82 3.79
C SER A 105 -41.47 0.36 2.89
N GLY A 106 -41.58 -0.96 2.60
CA GLY A 106 -42.69 -1.50 1.81
C GLY A 106 -42.77 -0.93 0.39
N LEU A 107 -41.66 -0.37 -0.11
CA LEU A 107 -41.55 0.22 -1.45
C LEU A 107 -41.62 -0.89 -2.49
N THR A 108 -42.85 -1.27 -2.82
CA THR A 108 -43.21 -2.31 -3.79
C THR A 108 -43.49 -1.73 -5.19
N GLY A 109 -43.28 -0.41 -5.38
CA GLY A 109 -43.54 0.29 -6.62
C GLY A 109 -42.25 0.69 -7.34
N VAL A 110 -42.07 0.20 -8.57
CA VAL A 110 -41.04 0.61 -9.54
C VAL A 110 -41.08 2.10 -9.92
N SER A 111 -42.09 2.86 -9.49
CA SER A 111 -42.37 4.20 -10.02
C SER A 111 -41.68 5.36 -9.31
N SER A 112 -40.87 5.14 -8.27
CA SER A 112 -40.24 6.23 -7.50
C SER A 112 -38.76 6.02 -7.14
N GLY A 113 -38.13 4.94 -7.62
CA GLY A 113 -36.75 4.60 -7.30
C GLY A 113 -35.86 4.49 -8.54
N VAL A 114 -34.56 4.78 -8.39
CA VAL A 114 -33.54 4.52 -9.41
C VAL A 114 -32.86 3.20 -9.09
N ALA A 115 -32.81 2.30 -10.08
CA ALA A 115 -32.14 1.01 -9.94
C ALA A 115 -30.62 1.13 -10.10
N LEU A 116 -29.89 0.23 -9.46
CA LEU A 116 -28.44 0.08 -9.63
C LEU A 116 -28.14 -0.78 -10.87
N PRO A 117 -27.03 -0.54 -11.58
CA PRO A 117 -26.06 0.54 -11.40
C PRO A 117 -26.52 1.84 -12.08
N PHE A 118 -26.14 2.99 -11.51
CA PHE A 118 -26.41 4.29 -12.13
C PHE A 118 -25.24 5.27 -11.95
N LEU A 119 -25.27 6.33 -12.76
CA LEU A 119 -24.35 7.46 -12.67
C LEU A 119 -25.16 8.74 -12.44
N LEU A 120 -24.80 9.50 -11.42
CA LEU A 120 -25.44 10.76 -11.07
C LEU A 120 -24.55 11.93 -11.50
N ILE A 121 -25.08 12.78 -12.37
CA ILE A 121 -24.48 14.06 -12.71
C ILE A 121 -25.23 15.15 -11.94
N LYS A 122 -24.51 15.97 -11.19
CA LYS A 122 -25.05 17.06 -10.38
C LYS A 122 -24.48 18.38 -10.87
N THR A 123 -25.35 19.36 -11.09
CA THR A 123 -24.94 20.73 -11.44
C THR A 123 -25.76 21.75 -10.63
N SER A 124 -25.52 23.05 -10.87
CA SER A 124 -26.27 24.13 -10.24
C SER A 124 -27.76 24.04 -10.58
N PRO A 125 -28.68 24.36 -9.64
CA PRO A 125 -30.11 24.44 -9.95
C PRO A 125 -30.46 25.47 -11.02
N MET A 126 -29.58 26.45 -11.24
CA MET A 126 -29.73 27.50 -12.25
C MET A 126 -29.00 27.17 -13.57
N ALA A 127 -28.38 25.99 -13.67
CA ALA A 127 -27.69 25.57 -14.88
C ALA A 127 -28.69 25.31 -16.01
N THR A 128 -28.38 25.79 -17.21
CA THR A 128 -29.06 25.36 -18.44
C THR A 128 -28.26 24.23 -19.05
N VAL A 129 -28.85 23.04 -19.12
CA VAL A 129 -28.21 21.83 -19.66
C VAL A 129 -28.91 21.45 -20.96
N GLU A 130 -28.15 21.42 -22.04
CA GLU A 130 -28.60 20.90 -23.33
C GLU A 130 -28.19 19.43 -23.43
N VAL A 131 -29.12 18.58 -23.87
CA VAL A 131 -28.95 17.13 -23.91
C VAL A 131 -29.32 16.62 -25.28
N ASP A 132 -28.33 16.12 -26.01
CA ASP A 132 -28.54 15.45 -27.28
C ASP A 132 -28.34 13.95 -27.10
N ILE A 133 -29.36 13.17 -27.47
CA ILE A 133 -29.33 11.71 -27.39
C ILE A 133 -29.31 11.18 -28.82
N SER A 134 -28.37 10.28 -29.12
CA SER A 134 -28.32 9.61 -30.42
C SER A 134 -29.58 8.77 -30.65
N ASP A 135 -29.96 8.58 -31.91
CA ASP A 135 -31.15 7.79 -32.27
C ASP A 135 -31.11 6.36 -31.72
N ASP A 136 -29.92 5.78 -31.62
CA ASP A 136 -29.68 4.43 -31.06
C ASP A 136 -29.61 4.41 -29.52
N SER A 137 -29.74 5.56 -28.86
CA SER A 137 -29.65 5.75 -27.41
C SER A 137 -28.34 5.25 -26.78
N ARG A 138 -27.25 5.16 -27.57
CA ARG A 138 -25.94 4.73 -27.07
C ARG A 138 -25.02 5.89 -26.71
N LEU A 139 -25.29 7.08 -27.24
CA LEU A 139 -24.52 8.27 -26.98
C LEU A 139 -25.44 9.35 -26.42
N VAL A 140 -24.99 9.97 -25.33
CA VAL A 140 -25.64 11.15 -24.75
C VAL A 140 -24.59 12.25 -24.64
N HIS A 141 -24.84 13.37 -25.28
CA HIS A 141 -24.03 14.58 -25.21
C HIS A 141 -24.69 15.55 -24.24
N PHE A 142 -23.91 16.05 -23.27
CA PHE A 142 -24.36 17.03 -22.29
C PHE A 142 -23.57 18.31 -22.47
N GLU A 143 -24.26 19.42 -22.73
CA GLU A 143 -23.67 20.75 -22.78
C GLU A 143 -24.17 21.59 -21.60
N PHE A 144 -23.24 21.96 -20.71
CA PHE A 144 -23.54 22.68 -19.47
C PHE A 144 -23.34 24.20 -19.59
N ASN A 145 -23.09 24.72 -20.80
CA ASN A 145 -22.93 26.16 -21.07
C ASN A 145 -21.92 26.87 -20.14
N GLY A 146 -20.80 26.20 -19.84
CA GLY A 146 -19.76 26.72 -18.93
C GLY A 146 -20.08 26.55 -17.43
N THR A 147 -21.22 25.96 -17.06
CA THR A 147 -21.58 25.71 -15.66
C THR A 147 -20.85 24.47 -15.12
N PRO A 148 -20.23 24.54 -13.93
CA PRO A 148 -19.60 23.37 -13.32
C PRO A 148 -20.58 22.24 -13.04
N PHE A 149 -20.12 21.00 -13.16
CA PHE A 149 -20.85 19.80 -12.75
C PHE A 149 -19.95 18.85 -11.97
N THR A 150 -20.56 17.96 -11.18
CA THR A 150 -19.91 16.86 -10.50
C THR A 150 -20.56 15.54 -10.91
N MET A 151 -19.78 14.47 -10.91
CA MET A 151 -20.22 13.15 -11.32
C MET A 151 -19.97 12.17 -10.17
N HIS A 152 -20.97 11.33 -9.89
CA HIS A 152 -20.98 10.40 -8.78
C HIS A 152 -21.49 9.05 -9.27
N ASP A 153 -20.73 7.98 -9.03
CA ASP A 153 -21.23 6.62 -9.19
C ASP A 153 -22.21 6.25 -8.08
N ASP A 154 -22.85 5.09 -8.21
CA ASP A 154 -23.75 4.56 -7.20
C ASP A 154 -23.08 4.37 -5.83
N ALA A 155 -21.86 3.82 -5.78
CA ALA A 155 -21.12 3.56 -4.56
C ALA A 155 -20.85 4.84 -3.75
N SER A 156 -20.40 5.91 -4.40
CA SER A 156 -20.18 7.20 -3.73
C SER A 156 -21.49 7.83 -3.23
N VAL A 157 -22.59 7.64 -3.96
CA VAL A 157 -23.92 8.07 -3.51
C VAL A 157 -24.37 7.30 -2.28
N LEU A 158 -24.20 5.97 -2.26
CA LEU A 158 -24.55 5.13 -1.10
C LEU A 158 -23.73 5.51 0.13
N LYS A 159 -22.43 5.72 -0.04
CA LYS A 159 -21.53 6.19 1.02
C LYS A 159 -21.97 7.56 1.57
N ALA A 160 -22.39 8.49 0.71
CA ALA A 160 -22.93 9.78 1.14
C ALA A 160 -24.29 9.64 1.86
N MET A 161 -25.12 8.66 1.50
CA MET A 161 -26.36 8.35 2.23
C MET A 161 -26.07 7.83 3.64
N ARG A 162 -25.05 6.97 3.81
CA ARG A 162 -24.61 6.47 5.11
C ARG A 162 -24.17 7.61 6.04
N PHE A 163 -23.27 8.49 5.60
CA PHE A 163 -22.82 9.62 6.43
C PHE A 163 -23.95 10.57 6.83
N LYS A 164 -24.92 10.79 5.95
CA LYS A 164 -26.12 11.59 6.30
C LYS A 164 -27.00 10.89 7.33
N ALA A 165 -27.06 9.56 7.34
CA ALA A 165 -27.80 8.80 8.35
C ALA A 165 -27.09 8.86 9.70
N GLU A 166 -25.77 8.67 9.74
CA GLU A 166 -24.94 8.76 10.95
C GLU A 166 -25.04 10.15 11.60
N GLY A 167 -24.90 11.23 10.82
CA GLY A 167 -25.02 12.60 11.33
C GLY A 167 -26.44 13.01 11.76
N ARG A 168 -27.49 12.28 11.36
CA ARG A 168 -28.85 12.46 11.94
C ARG A 168 -28.95 11.82 13.32
N THR A 169 -28.33 10.66 13.52
CA THR A 169 -28.34 9.95 14.81
C THR A 169 -27.63 10.77 15.89
N GLU A 170 -26.51 11.42 15.56
CA GLU A 170 -25.80 12.32 16.48
C GLU A 170 -26.63 13.56 16.84
N LYS A 171 -27.32 14.17 15.88
CA LYS A 171 -28.20 15.32 16.14
C LYS A 171 -29.41 14.95 16.99
N VAL A 172 -30.01 13.77 16.78
CA VAL A 172 -31.11 13.27 17.62
C VAL A 172 -30.64 13.02 19.06
N ASN A 173 -29.44 12.44 19.24
CA ASN A 173 -28.88 12.23 20.56
C ASN A 173 -28.59 13.57 21.29
N GLN A 174 -28.12 14.60 20.58
CA GLN A 174 -27.90 15.92 21.17
C GLN A 174 -29.20 16.62 21.59
N ILE A 175 -30.27 16.52 20.79
CA ILE A 175 -31.59 17.09 21.12
C ILE A 175 -32.20 16.40 22.36
N ILE A 176 -32.00 15.09 22.52
CA ILE A 176 -32.47 14.35 23.69
C ILE A 176 -31.71 14.77 24.95
N LEU A 177 -30.41 15.08 24.84
CA LEU A 177 -29.59 15.55 25.97
C LEU A 177 -29.95 16.99 26.39
N ASP A 178 -30.19 17.89 25.43
CA ASP A 178 -30.52 19.29 25.70
C ASP A 178 -31.98 19.50 26.17
N GLY A 179 -32.88 18.56 25.84
CA GLY A 179 -34.29 18.58 26.29
C GLY A 179 -34.51 18.24 27.77
N SER A 180 -33.47 17.79 28.48
CA SER A 180 -33.56 17.39 29.90
C SER A 180 -33.38 18.52 30.92
N HIS A 181 -33.26 19.78 30.49
CA HIS A 181 -32.93 20.91 31.38
C HIS A 181 -33.97 22.05 31.47
N SER A 182 -35.21 21.84 31.05
CA SER A 182 -36.32 22.74 31.40
C SER A 182 -37.28 22.09 32.40
N GLY A 183 -36.87 22.05 33.68
CA GLY A 183 -37.80 21.81 34.80
C GLY A 183 -38.70 23.04 35.03
N PRO A 184 -39.94 22.85 35.50
CA PRO A 184 -40.89 23.95 35.67
C PRO A 184 -40.47 24.89 36.81
N PRO A 185 -40.79 26.20 36.74
CA PRO A 185 -40.41 27.15 37.77
C PRO A 185 -41.22 26.90 39.06
N LEU A 186 -40.51 26.86 40.19
CA LEU A 186 -41.10 26.78 41.53
C LEU A 186 -41.88 28.08 41.82
N MET A 187 -43.18 27.94 42.04
CA MET A 187 -44.01 29.00 42.65
C MET A 187 -43.62 29.12 44.13
N ASN A 188 -43.06 30.26 44.51
CA ASN A 188 -42.89 30.62 45.91
C ASN A 188 -44.21 31.19 46.46
N GLU A 189 -44.78 30.52 47.46
CA GLU A 189 -45.84 31.06 48.30
C GLU A 189 -45.27 32.17 49.20
N ALA A 190 -45.90 33.34 49.18
CA ALA A 190 -45.66 34.41 50.14
C ALA A 190 -46.75 34.34 51.23
N THR A 191 -46.32 34.28 52.49
CA THR A 191 -47.10 34.70 53.66
C THR A 191 -46.57 36.04 54.12
#